data_AF-A0A953ZFE6-F1
#
_entry.id   AF-A0A953ZFE6-F1
#
_cell.length_a   1.000
_cell.length_b   1.000
_cell.length_c   1.000
_cell.angle_alpha   90.00
_cell.angle_beta   90.00
_cell.angle_gamma   90.00
#
_symmetry.space_group_name_H-M   'P 1'
#
loop_
_entity.id
_entity.type
_entity.pdbx_description
1 polymer ?
#
loop_
_entity_poly.entity_id
_entity_poly.type
_entity_poly.pdbx_seq_one_letter_code
_entity_poly.pdbx_strand_id
1 'polypeptide(L)'
;PFRGYEESERNILDPALEETVKEFALLDGAFVVNRNGAIQAAGAYLSPPAEIRVDLQSGLGTRHRVAAAITKASRAISIVLSQSSGRVTVFRNGKEILKVSPSRSRVDVPVESEE
;
A
#
# COMPACT_ATOMS: atom_id res chain seq x y z
N PRO A 1 12.25 4.46 -8.71
CA PRO A 1 12.04 3.38 -9.72
C PRO A 1 11.26 3.82 -10.97
N PHE A 2 10.14 4.58 -10.85
CA PHE A 2 9.26 4.92 -11.99
C PHE A 2 9.48 6.30 -12.63
N ARG A 3 10.60 6.97 -12.33
CA ARG A 3 10.90 8.30 -12.90
C ARG A 3 11.43 8.14 -14.33
N GLY A 4 10.82 8.83 -15.29
CA GLY A 4 11.25 8.84 -16.70
C GLY A 4 10.44 7.93 -17.64
N TYR A 5 9.53 7.12 -17.10
CA TYR A 5 8.55 6.35 -17.89
C TYR A 5 7.30 7.18 -18.15
N GLU A 6 6.69 7.01 -19.32
CA GLU A 6 5.40 7.62 -19.62
C GLU A 6 4.31 7.08 -18.70
N GLU A 7 3.22 7.84 -18.49
CA GLU A 7 2.12 7.38 -17.61
C GLU A 7 1.50 6.05 -18.07
N SER A 8 1.44 5.81 -19.38
CA SER A 8 0.95 4.57 -19.96
C SER A 8 1.81 3.35 -19.63
N GLU A 9 3.11 3.56 -19.43
CA GLU A 9 4.10 2.49 -19.20
C GLU A 9 4.27 2.15 -17.71
N ARG A 10 3.54 2.84 -16.83
CA ARG A 10 3.63 2.66 -15.37
C ARG A 10 2.25 2.53 -14.74
N ASN A 11 1.30 1.96 -15.47
CA ASN A 11 -0.04 1.73 -14.97
C ASN A 11 -0.07 0.50 -14.04
N ILE A 12 -0.58 0.65 -12.83
CA ILE A 12 -0.70 -0.43 -11.84
C ILE A 12 -1.58 -1.60 -12.31
N LEU A 13 -2.41 -1.39 -13.33
CA LEU A 13 -3.27 -2.40 -13.94
C LEU A 13 -2.62 -3.11 -15.15
N ASP A 14 -1.42 -2.71 -15.55
CA ASP A 14 -0.68 -3.37 -16.62
C ASP A 14 -0.12 -4.72 -16.13
N PRO A 15 -0.54 -5.86 -16.71
CA PRO A 15 -0.02 -7.17 -16.34
C PRO A 15 1.50 -7.30 -16.53
N ALA A 16 2.10 -6.55 -17.47
CA ALA A 16 3.54 -6.57 -17.70
C ALA A 16 4.33 -6.03 -16.49
N LEU A 17 3.70 -5.21 -15.64
CA LEU A 17 4.30 -4.64 -14.45
C LEU A 17 4.04 -5.46 -13.18
N GLU A 18 3.25 -6.52 -13.25
CA GLU A 18 2.82 -7.26 -12.06
C GLU A 18 4.00 -7.72 -11.20
N GLU A 19 4.98 -8.41 -11.81
CA GLU A 19 6.17 -8.89 -11.10
C GLU A 19 7.04 -7.74 -10.61
N THR A 20 7.19 -6.69 -11.41
CA THR A 20 7.95 -5.49 -11.00
C THR A 20 7.33 -4.82 -9.77
N VAL A 21 6.01 -4.76 -9.70
CA VAL A 21 5.28 -4.21 -8.55
C VAL A 21 5.46 -5.08 -7.32
N LYS A 22 5.41 -6.42 -7.47
CA LYS A 22 5.68 -7.36 -6.36
C LYS A 22 7.09 -7.20 -5.81
N GLU A 23 8.10 -7.14 -6.68
CA GLU A 23 9.49 -6.92 -6.28
C GLU A 23 9.68 -5.58 -5.56
N PHE A 24 9.11 -4.49 -6.09
CA PHE A 24 9.19 -3.19 -5.43
C PHE A 24 8.35 -3.09 -4.15
N ALA A 25 7.38 -3.98 -3.93
CA ALA A 25 6.63 -4.04 -2.68
C ALA A 25 7.46 -4.60 -1.52
N LEU A 26 8.62 -5.20 -1.79
CA LEU A 26 9.60 -5.58 -0.77
C LEU A 26 10.36 -4.37 -0.22
N LEU A 27 10.35 -3.23 -0.92
CA LEU A 27 10.97 -2.00 -0.44
C LEU A 27 10.19 -1.41 0.73
N ASP A 28 10.91 -0.75 1.63
CA ASP A 28 10.29 0.05 2.68
C ASP A 28 9.61 1.30 2.10
N GLY A 29 8.45 1.64 2.66
CA GLY A 29 7.70 2.84 2.32
C GLY A 29 6.37 2.53 1.65
N ALA A 30 5.98 3.38 0.70
CA ALA A 30 4.69 3.31 0.05
C ALA A 30 4.78 3.46 -1.48
N PHE A 31 3.77 2.92 -2.15
CA PHE A 31 3.46 3.31 -3.52
C PHE A 31 2.59 4.57 -3.51
N VAL A 32 2.86 5.47 -4.44
CA VAL A 32 2.00 6.62 -4.73
C VAL A 32 1.44 6.44 -6.12
N VAL A 33 0.12 6.32 -6.23
CA VAL A 33 -0.58 6.06 -7.48
C VAL A 33 -1.56 7.20 -7.74
N ASN A 34 -1.57 7.72 -8.97
CA ASN A 34 -2.51 8.77 -9.35
C ASN A 34 -3.91 8.20 -9.67
N ARG A 35 -4.88 9.08 -9.95
CA ARG A 35 -6.27 8.68 -10.24
C ARG A 35 -6.42 7.81 -11.49
N ASN A 36 -5.49 7.91 -12.44
CA ASN A 36 -5.51 7.17 -13.70
C ASN A 36 -4.84 5.79 -13.58
N GLY A 37 -4.34 5.43 -12.38
CA GLY A 37 -3.63 4.18 -12.14
C GLY A 37 -2.12 4.25 -12.38
N ALA A 38 -1.57 5.39 -12.80
CA ALA A 38 -0.13 5.51 -13.02
C ALA A 38 0.64 5.65 -11.69
N ILE A 39 1.66 4.81 -11.52
CA ILE A 39 2.55 4.79 -10.36
C ILE A 39 3.51 5.98 -10.46
N GLN A 40 3.40 6.90 -9.51
CA GLN A 40 4.24 8.09 -9.39
C GLN A 40 5.53 7.80 -8.63
N ALA A 41 5.45 6.94 -7.61
CA ALA A 41 6.58 6.53 -6.79
C ALA A 41 6.36 5.15 -6.19
N ALA A 42 7.47 4.48 -5.87
CA ALA A 42 7.53 3.25 -5.08
C ALA A 42 8.68 3.40 -4.07
N GLY A 43 8.51 2.83 -2.88
CA GLY A 43 9.41 3.05 -1.75
C GLY A 43 9.38 4.48 -1.20
N ALA A 44 8.25 5.18 -1.34
CA ALA A 44 8.13 6.56 -0.90
C ALA A 44 8.04 6.65 0.64
N TYR A 45 8.85 7.52 1.23
CA TYR A 45 8.69 7.92 2.63
C TYR A 45 7.56 8.95 2.74
N LEU A 46 6.52 8.62 3.50
CA LEU A 46 5.37 9.50 3.70
C LEU A 46 5.49 10.19 5.06
N SER A 47 5.62 11.52 5.03
CA SER A 47 5.68 12.38 6.21
C SER A 47 4.45 13.29 6.25
N PRO A 48 3.36 12.89 6.93
CA PRO A 48 2.22 13.78 7.13
C PRO A 48 2.62 14.96 8.03
N PRO A 49 1.97 16.13 7.90
CA PRO A 49 2.23 17.28 8.77
C PRO A 49 2.06 16.91 10.25
N ALA A 50 2.94 17.42 11.10
CA ALA A 50 3.05 17.03 12.51
C ALA A 50 1.77 17.35 13.32
N GLU A 51 0.97 18.32 12.85
CA GLU A 51 -0.27 18.77 13.48
C GLU A 51 -1.43 17.80 13.25
N ILE A 52 -1.31 16.91 12.25
CA ILE A 52 -2.37 15.98 11.87
C ILE A 52 -2.42 14.83 12.86
N ARG A 53 -3.36 14.94 13.80
CA ARG A 53 -3.69 13.86 14.73
C ARG A 53 -4.75 12.93 14.14
N VAL A 54 -4.51 11.63 14.27
CA VAL A 54 -5.48 10.58 13.91
C VAL A 54 -5.82 9.77 15.15
N ASP A 55 -7.11 9.48 15.30
CA ASP A 55 -7.61 8.64 16.37
C ASP A 55 -7.80 7.24 15.82
N LEU A 56 -6.93 6.32 16.25
CA LEU A 56 -6.86 4.95 15.75
C LEU A 56 -6.86 3.99 16.94
N GLN A 57 -7.49 2.83 16.75
CA GLN A 57 -7.51 1.77 17.75
C GLN A 57 -6.09 1.36 18.17
N SER A 58 -5.94 0.96 19.43
CA SER A 58 -4.68 0.42 19.94
C SER A 58 -4.25 -0.81 19.13
N GLY A 59 -2.93 -1.01 19.02
CA GLY A 59 -2.34 -2.11 18.22
C GLY A 59 -2.06 -1.78 16.75
N LEU A 60 -2.48 -0.60 16.25
CA LEU A 60 -2.14 -0.15 14.91
C LEU A 60 -0.75 0.50 14.87
N GLY A 61 0.12 0.00 13.98
CA GLY A 61 1.50 0.47 13.82
C GLY A 61 1.67 1.78 13.03
N THR A 62 2.94 2.15 12.76
CA THR A 62 3.32 3.36 12.01
C THR A 62 2.69 3.43 10.63
N ARG A 63 2.66 2.32 9.87
CA ARG A 63 2.01 2.26 8.54
C ARG A 63 0.55 2.70 8.57
N HIS A 64 -0.22 2.24 9.56
CA HIS A 64 -1.63 2.63 9.72
C HIS A 64 -1.78 4.10 10.13
N ARG A 65 -0.95 4.58 11.06
CA ARG A 65 -0.96 5.98 11.50
C ARG A 65 -0.65 6.93 10.35
N VAL A 66 0.40 6.66 9.58
CA VAL A 66 0.79 7.47 8.41
C VAL A 66 -0.29 7.42 7.34
N ALA A 67 -0.84 6.24 7.03
CA ALA A 67 -1.93 6.08 6.08
C ALA A 67 -3.17 6.91 6.46
N ALA A 68 -3.63 6.80 7.71
CA ALA A 68 -4.71 7.63 8.22
C ALA A 68 -4.37 9.13 8.15
N ALA A 69 -3.16 9.53 8.59
CA ALA A 69 -2.79 10.94 8.64
C ALA A 69 -2.69 11.56 7.24
N ILE A 70 -2.11 10.86 6.27
CA ILE A 70 -2.04 11.31 4.87
C ILE A 70 -3.44 11.46 4.27
N THR A 71 -4.35 10.53 4.54
CA THR A 71 -5.74 10.64 4.05
C THR A 71 -6.54 11.72 4.78
N LYS A 72 -6.11 12.17 5.96
CA LYS A 72 -6.68 13.33 6.66
C LYS A 72 -6.12 14.65 6.13
N ALA A 73 -4.85 14.67 5.75
CA ALA A 73 -4.14 15.84 5.21
C ALA A 73 -4.41 16.09 3.72
N SER A 74 -5.02 15.14 3.01
CA SER A 74 -5.22 15.18 1.56
C SER A 74 -6.56 14.56 1.15
N ARG A 75 -6.84 14.54 -0.16
CA ARG A 75 -8.01 13.83 -0.74
C ARG A 75 -7.69 12.38 -1.13
N ALA A 76 -6.52 11.87 -0.76
CA ALA A 76 -6.11 10.52 -1.09
C ALA A 76 -6.92 9.47 -0.31
N ILE A 77 -6.93 8.26 -0.85
CA ILE A 77 -7.30 7.03 -0.15
C ILE A 77 -6.00 6.25 0.03
N SER A 78 -5.85 5.58 1.16
CA SER A 78 -4.68 4.73 1.42
C SER A 78 -5.12 3.30 1.70
N ILE A 79 -4.37 2.35 1.15
CA ILE A 79 -4.55 0.91 1.37
C ILE A 79 -3.32 0.41 2.12
N VAL A 80 -3.53 -0.32 3.21
CA VAL A 80 -2.47 -0.83 4.08
C VAL A 80 -2.61 -2.34 4.22
N LEU A 81 -1.56 -3.08 3.88
CA LEU A 81 -1.43 -4.49 4.24
C LEU A 81 -0.66 -4.61 5.56
N SER A 82 -1.29 -5.22 6.56
CA SER A 82 -0.69 -5.45 7.86
C SER A 82 0.16 -6.74 7.84
N GLN A 83 1.47 -6.60 8.06
CA GLN A 83 2.37 -7.76 8.16
C GLN A 83 2.02 -8.68 9.35
N SER A 84 1.61 -8.12 10.48
CA SER A 84 1.31 -8.90 11.69
C SER A 84 -0.01 -9.65 11.64
N SER A 85 -1.00 -9.13 10.90
CA SER A 85 -2.36 -9.71 10.87
C SER A 85 -2.77 -10.24 9.50
N GLY A 86 -2.00 -9.98 8.45
CA GLY A 86 -2.36 -10.25 7.05
C GLY A 86 -3.56 -9.46 6.53
N ARG A 87 -4.10 -8.52 7.31
CA ARG A 87 -5.32 -7.78 6.95
C ARG A 87 -5.01 -6.62 6.01
N VAL A 88 -5.91 -6.40 5.06
CA VAL A 88 -5.93 -5.20 4.23
C VAL A 88 -6.89 -4.19 4.85
N THR A 89 -6.42 -2.98 5.11
CA THR A 89 -7.21 -1.87 5.68
C THR A 89 -7.20 -0.68 4.74
N VAL A 90 -8.37 -0.08 4.50
CA VAL A 90 -8.52 1.13 3.68
C VAL A 90 -8.86 2.31 4.57
N PHE A 91 -8.16 3.42 4.38
CA PHE A 91 -8.43 4.68 5.08
C PHE A 91 -8.88 5.78 4.12
N ARG A 92 -9.74 6.66 4.63
CA ARG A 92 -10.17 7.90 3.98
C ARG A 92 -10.49 8.95 5.03
N ASN A 93 -10.08 10.19 4.82
CA ASN A 93 -10.31 11.30 5.75
C ASN A 93 -9.85 10.99 7.20
N GLY A 94 -8.76 10.23 7.36
CA GLY A 94 -8.24 9.85 8.67
C GLY A 94 -9.02 8.74 9.39
N LYS A 95 -9.97 8.08 8.73
CA LYS A 95 -10.78 7.00 9.31
C LYS A 95 -10.64 5.73 8.50
N GLU A 96 -10.73 4.60 9.19
CA GLU A 96 -10.88 3.29 8.56
C GLU A 96 -12.27 3.19 7.93
N ILE A 97 -12.32 2.79 6.66
CA ILE A 97 -13.61 2.61 5.94
C ILE A 97 -13.85 1.17 5.50
N LEU A 98 -12.80 0.35 5.45
CA LEU A 98 -12.88 -1.07 5.08
C LEU A 98 -11.75 -1.85 5.75
N LYS A 99 -12.06 -3.07 6.19
CA LYS A 99 -11.09 -4.07 6.64
C LYS A 99 -11.41 -5.40 5.99
N VAL A 100 -10.44 -5.98 5.30
CA VAL A 100 -10.53 -7.30 4.69
C VAL A 100 -9.55 -8.22 5.43
N SER A 101 -10.08 -9.31 5.98
CA SER A 101 -9.25 -10.39 6.51
C SER A 101 -8.80 -11.30 5.38
N PRO A 102 -7.60 -11.90 5.46
CA PRO A 102 -7.23 -12.94 4.52
C PRO A 102 -8.25 -14.09 4.62
N SER A 103 -8.84 -14.49 3.49
CA SER A 103 -9.62 -15.73 3.46
C SER A 103 -8.62 -16.87 3.57
N ARG A 104 -8.82 -17.78 4.53
CA ARG A 104 -8.06 -19.03 4.61
C ARG A 104 -8.49 -19.97 3.48
N SER A 105 -8.18 -19.62 2.24
CA SER A 105 -8.04 -20.57 1.15
C SER A 105 -6.55 -20.73 0.95
N ARG A 106 -5.98 -21.81 1.52
CA ARG A 106 -4.61 -22.22 1.23
C ARG A 106 -4.46 -22.30 -0.28
N VAL A 107 -3.59 -21.48 -0.86
CA VAL A 107 -2.88 -21.86 -2.08
C VAL A 107 -1.58 -22.41 -1.53
N ASP A 108 -1.54 -23.73 -1.32
CA ASP A 108 -0.29 -24.44 -1.10
C ASP A 108 0.51 -24.27 -2.40
N VAL A 109 1.44 -23.31 -2.43
CA VAL A 109 2.45 -23.25 -3.49
C VAL A 109 3.39 -24.43 -3.20
N PRO A 110 3.45 -25.45 -4.08
CA PRO A 110 4.40 -26.53 -3.88
C PRO A 110 5.80 -25.92 -3.96
N VAL A 111 6.55 -26.04 -2.87
CA VAL A 111 8.00 -25.82 -2.93
C VAL A 111 8.55 -27.05 -3.62
N GLU A 112 8.93 -26.92 -4.89
CA GLU A 112 9.80 -27.92 -5.52
C GLU A 112 11.12 -27.88 -4.75
N SER A 113 11.39 -28.96 -4.02
CA SER A 113 12.69 -29.23 -3.43
C SER A 113 13.65 -29.60 -4.55
N GLU A 114 14.63 -28.75 -4.80
CA GLU A 114 15.84 -29.13 -5.53
C GLU A 114 16.65 -30.10 -4.66
N GLU A 115 16.72 -31.36 -5.08
CA GLU A 115 17.85 -32.27 -4.84
C GLU A 115 18.27 -32.88 -6.19
#